data_AF-A0A937MTK1-F1
#
_entry.id   AF-A0A937MTK1-F1
#
_cell.length_a   1.000
_cell.length_b   1.000
_cell.length_c   1.000
_cell.angle_alpha   90.00
_cell.angle_beta   90.00
_cell.angle_gamma   90.00
#
_symmetry.space_group_name_H-M   'P 1'
#
loop_
_entity.id
_entity.type
_entity.pdbx_description
1 polymer ?
#
loop_
_entity_poly.entity_id
_entity_poly.type
_entity_poly.pdbx_seq_one_letter_code
_entity_poly.pdbx_strand_id
1 'polypeptide(L)'
;MKNDSKILIPLISFSSSRERWEPGSERGENIFLSDSYTRISPPMELPDLCYGVRIEGACDTPFLPPGCLAVFSKTDGTALGNIYAVGVQAEFPFLGKWLQKETSAGSASGGRKVFMVPTPLHIPGSQTSPIAPSLHHVLLFKDIANSGNLKLVPAGKVLWKHRLVYVQK
;
A
#
# COMPACT_ATOMS: atom_id res chain seq x y z
N MET A 1 -1.53 10.08 -34.52
CA MET A 1 -2.83 9.38 -34.35
C MET A 1 -2.97 9.07 -32.87
N LYS A 2 -3.95 9.67 -32.17
CA LYS A 2 -4.24 9.33 -30.77
C LYS A 2 -5.12 8.10 -30.79
N ASN A 3 -4.62 6.98 -30.28
CA ASN A 3 -5.45 5.80 -30.06
C ASN A 3 -6.42 6.14 -28.93
N ASP A 4 -7.68 6.43 -29.27
CA ASP A 4 -8.78 6.48 -28.31
C ASP A 4 -9.19 5.04 -27.91
N SER A 5 -8.22 4.26 -27.44
CA SER A 5 -8.43 2.91 -26.95
C SER A 5 -9.14 2.98 -25.60
N LYS A 6 -10.48 3.02 -25.66
CA LYS A 6 -11.35 2.86 -24.50
C LYS A 6 -11.23 1.43 -24.01
N ILE A 7 -10.83 1.26 -22.76
CA ILE A 7 -10.75 -0.06 -22.12
C ILE A 7 -11.78 -0.16 -20.99
N LEU A 8 -12.28 -1.37 -20.75
CA LEU A 8 -13.18 -1.69 -19.66
C LEU A 8 -12.38 -2.31 -18.52
N ILE A 9 -12.52 -1.75 -17.31
CA ILE A 9 -11.89 -2.29 -16.11
C ILE A 9 -12.95 -2.54 -15.02
N PRO A 10 -12.78 -3.57 -14.18
CA PRO A 10 -13.62 -3.77 -13.00
C PRO A 10 -13.56 -2.57 -12.07
N LEU A 11 -14.67 -2.25 -11.42
CA LEU A 11 -14.78 -1.18 -10.42
C LEU A 11 -14.96 -1.80 -9.04
N ILE A 12 -14.03 -1.49 -8.14
CA ILE A 12 -13.98 -2.01 -6.76
C ILE A 12 -14.23 -0.85 -5.79
N SER A 13 -14.96 -1.12 -4.72
CA SER A 13 -15.22 -0.16 -3.65
C SER A 13 -14.54 -0.60 -2.36
N PHE A 14 -13.81 0.32 -1.72
CA PHE A 14 -13.19 0.11 -0.41
C PHE A 14 -14.00 0.70 0.75
N SER A 15 -15.28 1.03 0.54
CA SER A 15 -16.08 1.78 1.53
C SER A 15 -16.17 1.06 2.88
N SER A 16 -15.89 1.81 3.95
CA SER A 16 -16.01 1.39 5.35
C SER A 16 -17.45 1.27 5.86
N SER A 17 -18.47 1.66 5.06
CA SER A 17 -19.89 1.75 5.47
C SER A 17 -20.63 0.42 5.58
N ARG A 18 -19.94 -0.73 5.56
CA ARG A 18 -20.57 -2.02 5.86
C ARG A 18 -20.44 -2.25 7.37
N GLU A 19 -21.49 -2.00 8.15
CA GLU A 19 -21.56 -2.23 9.61
C GLU A 19 -21.44 -3.73 10.03
N ARG A 20 -20.95 -4.60 9.15
CA ARG A 20 -20.79 -6.03 9.40
C ARG A 20 -19.47 -6.52 8.79
N TRP A 21 -18.36 -5.97 9.24
CA TRP A 21 -17.06 -6.61 9.05
C TRP A 21 -16.74 -7.43 10.29
N GLU A 22 -17.03 -8.72 10.22
CA GLU A 22 -16.46 -9.67 11.16
C GLU A 22 -15.07 -10.07 10.67
N PRO A 23 -14.03 -10.04 11.53
CA PRO A 23 -12.68 -10.46 11.18
C PRO A 23 -12.67 -11.99 10.93
N GLY A 24 -12.99 -12.39 9.70
CA GLY A 24 -13.02 -13.78 9.26
C GLY A 24 -11.82 -14.16 8.40
N SER A 25 -11.21 -15.30 8.71
CA SER A 25 -9.92 -15.80 8.23
C SER A 25 -9.73 -16.02 6.72
N GLU A 26 -10.74 -15.79 5.87
CA GLU A 26 -10.77 -16.44 4.53
C GLU A 26 -11.01 -15.53 3.32
N ARG A 27 -11.03 -14.19 3.45
CA ARG A 27 -11.55 -13.34 2.36
C ARG A 27 -10.66 -12.20 1.87
N GLY A 28 -9.36 -12.43 1.78
CA GLY A 28 -8.42 -11.46 1.19
C GLY A 28 -8.80 -10.99 -0.21
N GLU A 29 -9.43 -11.85 -1.03
CA GLU A 29 -9.69 -11.58 -2.46
C GLU A 29 -11.15 -11.35 -2.85
N ASN A 30 -12.12 -11.57 -1.94
CA ASN A 30 -13.55 -11.48 -2.29
C ASN A 30 -13.99 -10.06 -2.68
N ILE A 31 -13.20 -9.04 -2.31
CA ILE A 31 -13.46 -7.66 -2.73
C ILE A 31 -13.28 -7.43 -4.23
N PHE A 32 -12.58 -8.34 -4.94
CA PHE A 32 -12.34 -8.23 -6.39
C PHE A 32 -13.41 -8.92 -7.24
N LEU A 33 -14.40 -9.58 -6.61
CA LEU A 33 -15.58 -10.11 -7.27
C LEU A 33 -16.58 -8.96 -7.45
N SER A 34 -16.43 -8.20 -8.51
CA SER A 34 -17.33 -7.09 -8.85
C SER A 34 -17.89 -7.27 -10.25
N ASP A 35 -19.22 -7.20 -10.35
CA ASP A 35 -19.93 -7.17 -11.64
C ASP A 35 -19.99 -5.75 -12.22
N SER A 36 -19.45 -4.76 -11.50
CA SER A 36 -19.40 -3.37 -11.95
C SER A 36 -18.14 -3.11 -12.76
N TYR A 37 -18.31 -2.54 -13.94
CA TYR A 37 -17.20 -2.15 -14.83
C TYR A 37 -17.31 -0.67 -15.19
N THR A 38 -16.17 -0.05 -15.44
CA THR A 38 -16.08 1.34 -15.91
C THR A 38 -15.19 1.43 -17.13
N ARG A 39 -15.53 2.36 -18.03
CA ARG A 39 -14.74 2.66 -19.22
C ARG A 39 -13.74 3.75 -18.91
N ILE A 40 -12.48 3.53 -19.29
CA ILE A 40 -11.40 4.49 -19.13
C ILE A 40 -10.66 4.68 -20.46
N SER A 41 -10.02 5.84 -20.61
CA SER A 41 -9.23 6.21 -21.80
C SER A 41 -7.84 6.66 -21.38
N PRO A 42 -6.97 5.74 -20.94
CA PRO A 42 -5.63 6.10 -20.49
C PRO A 42 -4.79 6.59 -21.70
N PRO A 43 -3.95 7.62 -21.53
CA PRO A 43 -3.07 8.10 -22.60
C PRO A 43 -1.86 7.19 -22.84
N MET A 44 -1.72 6.14 -22.04
CA MET A 44 -0.62 5.17 -22.05
C MET A 44 -1.20 3.76 -21.99
N GLU A 45 -0.41 2.77 -22.41
CA GLU A 45 -0.76 1.37 -22.19
C GLU A 45 -0.76 1.06 -20.69
N LEU A 46 -1.82 0.40 -20.22
CA LEU A 46 -1.91 -0.05 -18.83
C LEU A 46 -1.37 -1.47 -18.71
N PRO A 47 -0.75 -1.81 -17.57
CA PRO A 47 -0.36 -3.19 -17.29
C PRO A 47 -1.60 -4.09 -17.12
N ASP A 48 -1.37 -5.39 -17.16
CA ASP A 48 -2.43 -6.37 -16.98
C ASP A 48 -3.10 -6.29 -15.60
N LEU A 49 -4.28 -6.92 -15.48
CA LEU A 49 -5.03 -7.08 -14.24
C LEU A 49 -5.31 -5.76 -13.51
N CYS A 50 -5.72 -4.74 -14.27
CA CYS A 50 -6.13 -3.45 -13.73
C CYS A 50 -7.57 -3.46 -13.20
N TYR A 51 -7.81 -2.65 -12.17
CA TYR A 51 -9.13 -2.35 -11.63
C TYR A 51 -9.20 -0.90 -11.15
N GLY A 52 -10.40 -0.34 -11.14
CA GLY A 52 -10.67 1.03 -10.73
C GLY A 52 -11.22 1.10 -9.32
N VAL A 53 -10.92 2.19 -8.61
CA VAL A 53 -11.46 2.53 -7.30
C VAL A 53 -11.87 4.00 -7.34
N ARG A 54 -13.14 4.29 -7.02
CA ARG A 54 -13.59 5.68 -6.89
C ARG A 54 -13.14 6.25 -5.57
N ILE A 55 -12.55 7.45 -5.63
CA ILE A 55 -12.13 8.20 -4.45
C ILE A 55 -13.28 9.11 -4.06
N GLU A 56 -14.00 8.78 -2.99
CA GLU A 56 -15.19 9.55 -2.57
C GLU A 56 -14.82 10.72 -1.66
N GLY A 57 -13.79 10.57 -0.83
CA GLY A 57 -13.37 11.55 0.18
C GLY A 57 -12.16 12.40 -0.23
N ALA A 58 -11.92 13.45 0.55
CA ALA A 58 -10.67 14.20 0.49
C ALA A 58 -9.50 13.29 0.88
N CYS A 59 -8.46 13.32 0.06
CA CYS A 59 -7.25 12.54 0.24
C CYS A 59 -6.08 13.50 0.44
N ASP A 60 -5.12 13.07 1.26
CA ASP A 60 -3.97 13.87 1.67
C ASP A 60 -2.84 13.91 0.60
N THR A 61 -3.25 13.89 -0.67
CA THR A 61 -2.37 13.81 -1.84
C THR A 61 -3.02 14.45 -3.07
N PRO A 62 -2.30 15.32 -3.82
CA PRO A 62 -2.85 15.93 -5.03
C PRO A 62 -3.06 14.92 -6.16
N PHE A 63 -2.49 13.71 -6.05
CA PHE A 63 -2.66 12.64 -7.02
C PHE A 63 -4.08 12.05 -7.03
N LEU A 64 -4.81 12.13 -5.91
CA LEU A 64 -6.13 11.52 -5.74
C LEU A 64 -7.15 12.58 -5.33
N PRO A 65 -7.59 13.46 -6.24
CA PRO A 65 -8.63 14.41 -5.92
C PRO A 65 -9.98 13.70 -5.64
N PRO A 66 -10.87 14.29 -4.82
CA PRO A 66 -12.21 13.76 -4.63
C PRO A 66 -12.95 13.58 -5.96
N GLY A 67 -13.69 12.48 -6.08
CA GLY A 67 -14.45 12.11 -7.27
C GLY A 67 -13.63 11.42 -8.36
N CYS A 68 -12.31 11.36 -8.24
CA CYS A 68 -11.47 10.72 -9.26
C CYS A 68 -11.60 9.19 -9.27
N LEU A 69 -11.26 8.59 -10.41
CA LEU A 69 -11.11 7.16 -10.57
C LEU A 69 -9.63 6.79 -10.53
N ALA A 70 -9.21 6.18 -9.43
CA ALA A 70 -7.86 5.66 -9.25
C ALA A 70 -7.78 4.25 -9.84
N VAL A 71 -6.81 3.98 -10.71
CA VAL A 71 -6.63 2.70 -11.37
C VAL A 71 -5.40 2.01 -10.81
N PHE A 72 -5.61 0.82 -10.26
CA PHE A 72 -4.59 -0.01 -9.66
C PHE A 72 -4.35 -1.26 -10.49
N SER A 73 -3.12 -1.78 -10.47
CA SER A 73 -2.76 -3.07 -11.07
C SER A 73 -2.32 -4.06 -10.02
N LYS A 74 -2.73 -5.32 -10.21
CA LYS A 74 -2.27 -6.45 -9.41
C LYS A 74 -0.83 -6.87 -9.73
N THR A 75 -0.27 -6.40 -10.85
CA THR A 75 1.10 -6.71 -11.25
C THR A 75 2.13 -5.93 -10.43
N ASP A 76 3.30 -6.52 -10.25
CA ASP A 76 4.43 -5.89 -9.58
C ASP A 76 5.01 -4.72 -10.38
N GLY A 77 5.65 -3.80 -9.65
CA GLY A 77 6.41 -2.68 -10.20
C GLY A 77 6.22 -1.38 -9.43
N THR A 78 6.73 -0.29 -10.00
CA THR A 78 6.68 1.03 -9.38
C THR A 78 5.26 1.59 -9.42
N ALA A 79 4.81 2.16 -8.31
CA ALA A 79 3.52 2.83 -8.22
C ALA A 79 3.64 4.34 -8.47
N LEU A 80 2.65 4.89 -9.16
CA LEU A 80 2.50 6.33 -9.33
C LEU A 80 2.37 7.01 -7.95
N GLY A 81 3.28 7.96 -7.69
CA GLY A 81 3.30 8.68 -6.41
C GLY A 81 3.64 7.81 -5.18
N ASN A 82 4.17 6.60 -5.39
CA ASN A 82 4.34 5.57 -4.35
C ASN A 82 3.02 5.20 -3.63
N ILE A 83 1.89 5.30 -4.33
CA ILE A 83 0.56 5.02 -3.78
C ILE A 83 0.16 3.58 -4.06
N TYR A 84 -0.26 2.86 -3.03
CA TYR A 84 -0.68 1.47 -3.11
C TYR A 84 -2.07 1.29 -2.49
N ALA A 85 -2.84 0.39 -3.07
CA ALA A 85 -3.96 -0.25 -2.37
C ALA A 85 -3.41 -1.46 -1.62
N VAL A 86 -3.67 -1.54 -0.33
CA VAL A 86 -3.07 -2.55 0.55
C VAL A 86 -4.16 -3.34 1.25
N GLY A 87 -4.15 -4.65 1.06
CA GLY A 87 -4.97 -5.60 1.81
C GLY A 87 -4.17 -6.15 2.99
N VAL A 88 -4.74 -6.06 4.19
CA VAL A 88 -4.10 -6.54 5.42
C VAL A 88 -4.99 -7.59 6.05
N GLN A 89 -4.39 -8.64 6.60
CA GLN A 89 -5.10 -9.72 7.26
C GLN A 89 -5.93 -9.19 8.44
N ALA A 90 -7.20 -9.58 8.49
CA ALA A 90 -8.17 -9.18 9.51
C ALA A 90 -8.41 -7.65 9.63
N GLU A 91 -8.00 -6.88 8.63
CA GLU A 91 -8.22 -5.43 8.57
C GLU A 91 -8.87 -5.04 7.24
N PHE A 92 -9.49 -3.86 7.24
CA PHE A 92 -10.01 -3.28 6.02
C PHE A 92 -8.86 -2.89 5.06
N PRO A 93 -9.01 -3.16 3.75
CA PRO A 93 -8.10 -2.61 2.76
C PRO A 93 -8.07 -1.09 2.81
N PHE A 94 -6.90 -0.50 2.59
CA PHE A 94 -6.72 0.94 2.62
C PHE A 94 -5.82 1.42 1.49
N LEU A 95 -5.87 2.73 1.22
CA LEU A 95 -4.97 3.40 0.30
C LEU A 95 -3.84 4.05 1.09
N GLY A 96 -2.61 3.65 0.79
CA GLY A 96 -1.43 4.08 1.52
C GLY A 96 -0.34 4.57 0.60
N LYS A 97 0.32 5.68 0.96
CA LYS A 97 1.59 6.06 0.35
C LYS A 97 2.71 5.31 1.06
N TRP A 98 3.41 4.45 0.34
CA TRP A 98 4.54 3.71 0.90
C TRP A 98 5.72 4.65 1.10
N LEU A 99 6.34 4.61 2.28
CA LEU A 99 7.40 5.54 2.67
C LEU A 99 8.83 4.98 2.56
N GLN A 100 8.98 3.72 2.15
CA GLN A 100 10.23 2.94 1.99
C GLN A 100 11.40 3.33 2.93
N LYS A 101 11.78 2.39 3.80
CA LYS A 101 13.15 2.34 4.32
C LYS A 101 13.76 1.01 3.91
N GLU A 102 14.29 0.94 2.70
CA GLU A 102 15.34 -0.01 2.40
C GLU A 102 16.64 0.59 2.93
N THR A 103 16.95 0.36 4.20
CA THR A 103 18.35 0.35 4.58
C THR A 103 18.97 -0.89 3.96
N SER A 104 19.41 -0.77 2.71
CA SER A 104 20.66 -1.42 2.35
C SER A 104 21.71 -0.89 3.32
N ALA A 105 22.41 -1.80 3.98
CA ALA A 105 23.39 -1.48 5.00
C ALA A 105 24.37 -0.41 4.50
N GLY A 106 24.67 0.57 5.35
CA GLY A 106 25.83 1.45 5.19
C GLY A 106 25.54 2.81 4.57
N SER A 107 24.96 3.72 5.35
CA SER A 107 25.34 5.14 5.22
C SER A 107 25.56 5.70 6.61
N ALA A 108 26.81 5.62 7.04
CA ALA A 108 27.32 6.35 8.19
C ALA A 108 27.56 7.79 7.75
N SER A 109 26.84 8.76 8.33
CA SER A 109 27.40 10.07 8.65
C SER A 109 26.45 10.87 9.57
N GLY A 110 27.00 11.46 10.63
CA GLY A 110 26.46 12.70 11.19
C GLY A 110 25.97 12.73 12.64
N GLY A 111 26.87 12.58 13.62
CA GLY A 111 26.99 13.52 14.76
C GLY A 111 25.97 13.57 15.92
N ARG A 112 26.32 12.89 17.03
CA ARG A 112 26.18 13.24 18.48
C ARG A 112 24.79 13.51 19.11
N LYS A 113 24.41 12.64 20.05
CA LYS A 113 24.46 12.83 21.53
C LYS A 113 24.50 11.44 22.19
N VAL A 114 25.52 11.16 23.01
CA VAL A 114 25.68 9.84 23.65
C VAL A 114 25.16 9.95 25.08
N PHE A 115 24.01 9.33 25.33
CA PHE A 115 23.66 8.93 26.69
C PHE A 115 24.47 7.68 27.01
N MET A 116 25.21 7.67 28.12
CA MET A 116 25.89 6.46 28.58
C MET A 116 24.84 5.43 28.97
N VAL A 117 24.45 4.58 28.01
CA VAL A 117 23.69 3.37 28.28
C VAL A 117 24.69 2.33 28.78
N PRO A 118 24.48 1.69 29.94
CA PRO A 118 25.37 0.63 30.39
C PRO A 118 25.45 -0.44 29.31
N THR A 119 26.67 -0.77 28.90
CA THR A 119 26.97 -1.72 27.84
C THR A 119 26.31 -3.07 28.18
N PRO A 120 25.39 -3.59 27.36
CA PRO A 120 24.83 -4.92 27.56
C PRO A 120 25.98 -5.93 27.59
N LEU A 121 25.94 -6.86 28.55
CA LEU A 121 26.94 -7.91 28.72
C LEU A 121 27.10 -8.70 27.39
N HIS A 122 28.22 -8.51 26.70
CA HIS A 122 28.51 -9.21 25.45
C HIS A 122 28.89 -10.66 25.76
N ILE A 123 28.01 -11.62 25.44
CA ILE A 123 28.34 -13.06 25.45
C ILE A 123 29.05 -13.38 24.13
N PRO A 124 30.36 -13.67 24.11
CA PRO A 124 31.08 -13.97 22.88
C PRO A 124 30.55 -15.30 22.30
N GLY A 125 29.95 -15.26 21.11
CA GLY A 125 29.45 -16.44 20.39
C GLY A 125 27.98 -16.40 19.96
N SER A 126 27.19 -15.43 20.44
CA SER A 126 25.80 -15.26 20.00
C SER A 126 25.75 -14.49 18.67
N GLN A 127 25.83 -15.21 17.55
CA GLN A 127 25.68 -14.68 16.17
C GLN A 127 24.21 -14.45 15.76
N THR A 128 23.26 -14.57 16.67
CA THR A 128 21.84 -14.43 16.36
C THR A 128 21.19 -13.48 17.35
N SER A 129 20.65 -12.36 16.84
CA SER A 129 19.59 -11.67 17.56
C SER A 129 18.53 -12.72 17.93
N PRO A 130 18.01 -12.77 19.17
CA PRO A 130 17.02 -13.77 19.59
C PRO A 130 15.67 -13.60 18.87
N ILE A 131 15.54 -12.58 18.01
CA ILE A 131 14.36 -12.27 17.22
C ILE A 131 14.67 -12.61 15.76
N ALA A 132 13.85 -13.45 15.15
CA ALA A 132 14.05 -13.89 13.77
C ALA A 132 14.01 -12.69 12.79
N PRO A 133 14.89 -12.62 11.77
CA PRO A 133 14.89 -11.56 10.75
C PRO A 133 13.53 -11.34 10.04
N SER A 134 12.72 -12.40 9.95
CA SER A 134 11.36 -12.38 9.41
C SER A 134 10.36 -11.56 10.24
N LEU A 135 10.61 -11.38 11.54
CA LEU A 135 9.80 -10.53 12.43
C LEU A 135 10.10 -9.02 12.27
N HIS A 136 11.15 -8.65 11.52
CA HIS A 136 11.61 -7.27 11.42
C HIS A 136 11.18 -6.52 10.15
N HIS A 137 10.54 -7.19 9.18
CA HIS A 137 10.05 -6.50 7.98
C HIS A 137 8.66 -5.90 8.24
N VAL A 138 8.65 -4.61 8.58
CA VAL A 138 7.43 -3.81 8.71
C VAL A 138 7.38 -2.81 7.55
N LEU A 139 6.27 -2.81 6.82
CA LEU A 139 6.00 -1.82 5.80
C LEU A 139 5.36 -0.60 6.45
N LEU A 140 5.90 0.59 6.16
CA LEU A 140 5.40 1.85 6.65
C LEU A 140 4.60 2.56 5.55
N PHE A 141 3.33 2.83 5.81
CA PHE A 141 2.44 3.59 4.93
C PHE A 141 1.96 4.86 5.62
N LYS A 142 1.85 5.95 4.87
CA LYS A 142 1.00 7.08 5.25
C LYS A 142 -0.40 6.79 4.74
N ASP A 143 -1.39 6.71 5.63
CA ASP A 143 -2.80 6.57 5.23
C ASP A 143 -3.21 7.84 4.47
N ILE A 144 -3.80 7.65 3.29
CA ILE A 144 -4.19 8.74 2.40
C ILE A 144 -5.57 9.29 2.77
N ALA A 145 -6.45 8.47 3.35
CA ALA A 145 -7.79 8.89 3.78
C ALA A 145 -7.75 9.63 5.12
N ASN A 146 -6.85 9.24 6.02
CA ASN A 146 -6.67 9.87 7.33
C ASN A 146 -5.33 10.60 7.39
N SER A 147 -5.35 11.88 7.02
CA SER A 147 -4.18 12.75 7.01
C SER A 147 -3.42 12.69 8.34
N GLY A 148 -2.18 12.20 8.31
CA GLY A 148 -1.27 12.18 9.46
C GLY A 148 -1.09 10.83 10.16
N ASN A 149 -1.94 9.84 9.87
CA ASN A 149 -1.78 8.51 10.46
C ASN A 149 -0.74 7.68 9.68
N LEU A 150 0.35 7.36 10.38
CA LEU A 150 1.31 6.37 9.91
C LEU A 150 0.83 4.97 10.30
N LYS A 151 0.69 4.10 9.30
CA LYS A 151 0.29 2.71 9.46
C LYS A 151 1.49 1.80 9.28
N LEU A 152 1.85 1.10 10.35
CA LEU A 152 2.90 0.10 10.40
C LEU A 152 2.26 -1.27 10.17
N VAL A 153 2.57 -1.90 9.04
CA VAL A 153 2.00 -3.19 8.66
C VAL A 153 3.10 -4.25 8.61
N PRO A 154 3.08 -5.28 9.47
CA PRO A 154 4.01 -6.40 9.36
C PRO A 154 3.88 -7.06 7.99
N ALA A 155 5.00 -7.33 7.32
CA ALA A 155 5.00 -7.89 5.97
C ALA A 155 4.23 -9.23 5.89
N GLY A 156 4.33 -10.07 6.92
CA GLY A 156 3.59 -11.33 7.01
C GLY A 156 2.07 -11.19 7.17
N LYS A 157 1.57 -9.97 7.47
CA LYS A 157 0.12 -9.66 7.53
C LYS A 157 -0.40 -9.02 6.25
N VAL A 158 0.46 -8.67 5.29
CA VAL A 158 0.02 -8.11 4.01
C VAL A 158 -0.47 -9.24 3.12
N LEU A 159 -1.74 -9.20 2.74
CA LEU A 159 -2.31 -10.19 1.81
C LEU A 159 -1.98 -9.83 0.37
N TRP A 160 -2.02 -8.54 0.03
CA TRP A 160 -1.68 -8.02 -1.29
C TRP A 160 -1.37 -6.53 -1.22
N LYS A 161 -0.57 -6.05 -2.19
CA LYS A 161 -0.15 -4.65 -2.32
C LYS A 161 -0.16 -4.25 -3.79
N HIS A 162 -1.24 -3.65 -4.24
CA HIS A 162 -1.47 -3.29 -5.65
C HIS A 162 -1.05 -1.86 -5.93
N ARG A 163 -0.34 -1.64 -7.03
CA ARG A 163 0.24 -0.33 -7.38
C ARG A 163 -0.77 0.57 -8.08
N LEU A 164 -0.79 1.86 -7.74
CA LEU A 164 -1.47 2.87 -8.54
C LEU A 164 -0.74 3.03 -9.88
N VAL A 165 -1.46 2.95 -10.99
CA VAL A 165 -0.86 3.06 -12.34
C VAL A 165 -1.42 4.23 -13.14
N TYR A 166 -2.67 4.62 -12.88
CA TYR A 166 -3.32 5.71 -13.61
C TYR A 166 -4.40 6.36 -12.74
N VAL A 167 -4.65 7.64 -12.99
CA VAL A 167 -5.74 8.39 -12.34
C VAL A 167 -6.52 9.10 -13.43
N GLN A 168 -7.82 8.80 -13.50
CA GLN A 168 -8.75 9.52 -14.33
C GLN A 168 -9.47 10.57 -13.47
N LYS A 169 -9.31 11.83 -13.86
CA LYS A 169 -9.97 12.98 -13.24
C LYS A 169 -11.37 13.16 -13.77
#